data_AF-A0A7Y6CJF0-F1
#
_entry.id   AF-A0A7Y6CJF0-F1
#
_cell.length_a   1.000
_cell.length_b   1.000
_cell.length_c   1.000
_cell.angle_alpha   90.00
_cell.angle_beta   90.00
_cell.angle_gamma   90.00
#
_symmetry.space_group_name_H-M   'P 1'
#
loop_
_entity.id
_entity.type
_entity.pdbx_description
1 polymer ?
#
loop_
_entity_poly.entity_id
_entity_poly.type
_entity_poly.pdbx_seq_one_letter_code
_entity_poly.pdbx_strand_id
1 'polypeptide(L)'
;LDMSTSEAVDRHDPPDWMHTLVVLRDKHCVFPGCRTDARACDLDHIAPYDEHGPPGQTSPSNLAPLCRRHHNRKTHHGWTYVRDPDAYRWTSPLGREHLVPHLN
;
A
#
# COMPACT_ATOMS: atom_id res chain seq x y z
N LEU A 1 5.43 -18.44 6.64
CA LEU A 1 4.85 -17.11 6.87
C LEU A 1 3.37 -17.31 7.10
N ASP A 2 2.89 -16.96 8.29
CA ASP A 2 1.47 -16.94 8.56
C ASP A 2 0.87 -15.74 7.80
N MET A 3 0.02 -16.02 6.81
CA MET A 3 -0.61 -14.98 6.00
C MET A 3 -1.69 -14.19 6.76
N SER A 4 -2.07 -14.64 7.97
CA SER A 4 -3.01 -13.96 8.84
C SER A 4 -2.35 -13.00 9.83
N THR A 5 -1.01 -12.96 9.90
CA THR A 5 -0.28 -12.05 10.78
C THR A 5 -0.59 -10.60 10.41
N SER A 6 -1.09 -9.85 11.39
CA SER A 6 -1.38 -8.41 11.30
C SER A 6 -0.55 -7.58 12.26
N GLU A 7 0.53 -8.15 12.83
CA GLU A 7 1.40 -7.45 13.77
C GLU A 7 1.98 -6.18 13.16
N ALA A 8 2.06 -5.14 13.97
CA ALA A 8 2.61 -3.84 13.60
C ALA A 8 3.98 -3.61 14.26
N VAL A 9 4.75 -2.65 13.74
CA VAL A 9 6.04 -2.23 14.31
C VAL A 9 6.10 -0.72 14.53
N ASP A 10 6.88 -0.32 15.53
CA ASP A 10 7.06 1.09 15.95
C ASP A 10 8.24 1.75 15.24
N ARG A 11 8.24 1.68 13.91
CA ARG A 11 9.21 2.37 13.05
C ARG A 11 8.63 2.54 11.65
N HIS A 12 9.17 3.48 10.90
CA HIS A 12 8.76 3.73 9.52
C HIS A 12 9.01 2.51 8.61
N ASP A 13 10.25 2.00 8.59
CA ASP A 13 10.64 1.00 7.58
C ASP A 13 10.14 -0.41 7.94
N PRO A 14 9.37 -1.07 7.07
CA PRO A 14 8.84 -2.39 7.34
C PRO A 14 9.95 -3.47 7.34
N PRO A 15 9.87 -4.49 8.21
CA PRO A 15 10.74 -5.66 8.15
C PRO A 15 10.44 -6.54 6.92
N ASP A 16 11.42 -7.34 6.49
CA ASP A 16 11.34 -8.19 5.29
C ASP A 16 10.14 -9.15 5.28
N TRP A 17 9.69 -9.60 6.44
CA TRP A 17 8.52 -10.48 6.52
C TRP A 17 7.24 -9.75 6.10
N MET A 18 7.06 -8.47 6.45
CA MET A 18 5.93 -7.66 5.98
C MET A 18 5.99 -7.45 4.48
N HIS A 19 7.19 -7.19 3.95
CA HIS A 19 7.39 -7.09 2.51
C HIS A 19 6.97 -8.37 1.80
N THR A 20 7.40 -9.52 2.32
CA THR A 20 7.02 -10.81 1.75
C THR A 20 5.50 -11.02 1.80
N LEU A 21 4.84 -10.70 2.92
CA LEU A 21 3.39 -10.80 3.05
C LEU A 21 2.65 -9.92 2.03
N VAL A 22 3.02 -8.64 1.92
CA VAL A 22 2.36 -7.67 1.03
C VAL A 22 2.57 -8.02 -0.44
N VAL A 23 3.78 -8.43 -0.82
CA VAL A 23 4.07 -8.92 -2.19
C VAL A 23 3.24 -10.15 -2.53
N LEU A 24 3.11 -11.09 -1.57
CA LEU A 24 2.30 -12.29 -1.76
C LEU A 24 0.81 -11.95 -1.86
N ARG A 25 0.32 -10.91 -1.17
CA ARG A 25 -1.07 -10.45 -1.21
C ARG A 25 -1.42 -9.78 -2.54
N ASP A 26 -0.68 -8.75 -2.96
CA ASP A 26 -1.16 -7.85 -4.02
C ASP A 26 -0.53 -8.09 -5.40
N LYS A 27 0.52 -8.91 -5.51
CA LYS A 27 1.30 -9.34 -6.71
C LYS A 27 1.82 -8.27 -7.68
N HIS A 28 1.15 -7.14 -7.83
CA HIS A 28 1.48 -6.01 -8.68
C HIS A 28 1.24 -4.69 -7.94
N CYS A 29 1.77 -3.60 -8.49
CA CYS A 29 1.45 -2.24 -8.07
C CYS A 29 -0.06 -2.00 -8.03
N VAL A 30 -0.60 -1.54 -6.90
CA VAL A 30 -2.05 -1.39 -6.67
C VAL A 30 -2.66 -0.14 -7.29
N PHE A 31 -1.92 0.58 -8.14
CA PHE A 31 -2.43 1.73 -8.88
C PHE A 31 -3.25 1.30 -10.11
N PRO A 32 -4.35 1.99 -10.49
CA PRO A 32 -5.21 1.61 -11.61
C PRO A 32 -4.46 1.29 -12.91
N GLY A 33 -4.64 0.06 -13.40
CA GLY A 33 -4.07 -0.43 -14.67
C GLY A 33 -2.56 -0.69 -14.65
N CYS A 34 -1.88 -0.56 -13.50
CA CYS A 34 -0.46 -0.88 -13.40
C CYS A 34 -0.24 -2.40 -13.36
N ARG A 35 0.83 -2.87 -14.00
CA ARG A 35 1.25 -4.29 -14.03
C ARG A 35 2.69 -4.51 -13.55
N THR A 36 3.31 -3.50 -12.94
CA THR A 36 4.64 -3.67 -12.34
C THR A 36 4.57 -4.70 -11.23
N ASP A 37 5.43 -5.72 -11.26
CA ASP A 37 5.50 -6.76 -10.23
C ASP A 37 5.73 -6.13 -8.84
N ALA A 38 5.02 -6.62 -7.83
CA ALA A 38 5.11 -6.09 -6.47
C ALA A 38 6.53 -6.21 -5.87
N ARG A 39 7.35 -7.17 -6.33
CA ARG A 39 8.76 -7.31 -5.92
C ARG A 39 9.64 -6.14 -6.37
N ALA A 40 9.19 -5.37 -7.37
CA ALA A 40 9.86 -4.18 -7.87
C ALA A 40 9.18 -2.88 -7.38
N CYS A 41 8.27 -2.98 -6.42
CA CYS A 41 7.54 -1.85 -5.86
C CYS A 41 8.11 -1.45 -4.49
N ASP A 42 7.94 -0.19 -4.16
CA ASP A 42 8.07 0.29 -2.78
C ASP A 42 6.84 -0.15 -1.98
N LEU A 43 6.96 -0.31 -0.67
CA LEU A 43 5.79 -0.47 0.20
C LEU A 43 5.35 0.91 0.68
N ASP A 44 4.17 1.31 0.23
CA ASP A 44 3.53 2.58 0.57
C ASP A 44 2.64 2.41 1.81
N HIS A 45 2.77 3.31 2.78
CA HIS A 45 1.82 3.43 3.88
C HIS A 45 0.52 4.09 3.41
N ILE A 46 -0.57 3.33 3.26
CA ILE A 46 -1.90 3.80 2.81
C ILE A 46 -2.30 5.08 3.56
N ALA A 47 -2.38 4.99 4.90
CA ALA A 47 -2.35 6.12 5.80
C ALA A 47 -0.88 6.49 6.06
N PRO A 48 -0.41 7.70 5.70
CA PRO A 48 0.99 8.09 5.86
C PRO A 48 1.49 7.91 7.29
N TYR A 49 2.75 7.47 7.42
CA TYR A 49 3.42 7.41 8.70
C TYR A 49 3.66 8.82 9.27
N ASP A 50 3.34 9.02 10.54
CA ASP A 50 3.56 10.23 11.32
C ASP A 50 4.58 9.94 12.44
N GLU A 51 5.70 10.66 12.44
CA GLU A 51 6.76 10.53 13.45
C GLU A 51 6.31 10.90 14.88
N HIS A 52 5.23 11.67 15.00
CA HIS A 52 4.61 12.04 16.26
C HIS A 52 3.27 11.31 16.50
N GLY A 53 2.92 10.40 15.60
CA GLY A 53 1.72 9.59 15.68
C GLY A 53 1.81 8.46 16.72
N PRO A 54 0.73 7.67 16.85
CA PRO A 54 0.71 6.53 17.76
C PRO A 54 1.69 5.42 17.31
N PRO A 55 2.04 4.47 18.20
CA PRO A 55 2.75 3.24 17.80
C PRO A 55 1.92 2.40 16.81
N GLY A 56 2.56 1.45 16.15
CA GLY A 56 1.91 0.45 15.29
C GLY A 56 1.43 0.95 13.92
N GLN A 57 1.93 2.08 13.44
CA GLN A 57 1.54 2.64 12.14
C GLN A 57 2.02 1.81 10.93
N THR A 58 3.12 1.07 11.10
CA THR A 58 3.66 0.19 10.06
C THR A 58 3.15 -1.21 10.29
N SER A 59 2.17 -1.62 9.46
CA SER A 59 1.51 -2.92 9.56
C SER A 59 1.16 -3.44 8.15
N PRO A 60 0.99 -4.77 7.96
CA PRO A 60 0.56 -5.31 6.68
C PRO A 60 -0.75 -4.70 6.16
N SER A 61 -1.67 -4.33 7.04
CA SER A 61 -2.95 -3.71 6.65
C SER A 61 -2.81 -2.26 6.19
N ASN A 62 -1.79 -1.54 6.67
CA ASN A 62 -1.48 -0.17 6.26
C ASN A 62 -0.45 -0.09 5.12
N LEU A 63 0.14 -1.20 4.67
CA LEU A 63 1.13 -1.21 3.57
C LEU A 63 0.52 -1.74 2.28
N ALA A 64 0.88 -1.19 1.13
CA ALA A 64 0.56 -1.73 -0.20
C ALA A 64 1.69 -1.48 -1.20
N PRO A 65 1.88 -2.33 -2.23
CA PRO A 65 2.96 -2.13 -3.18
C PRO A 65 2.60 -1.02 -4.18
N LEU A 66 3.48 -0.02 -4.30
CA LEU A 66 3.45 0.98 -5.35
C LEU A 66 4.79 1.06 -6.05
N CYS A 67 4.79 0.97 -7.39
CA CYS A 67 6.00 1.29 -8.14
C CYS A 67 6.36 2.76 -7.91
N ARG A 68 7.66 3.09 -7.94
CA ARG A 68 8.18 4.44 -7.65
C ARG A 68 7.39 5.55 -8.35
N ARG A 69 7.01 5.35 -9.62
CA ARG A 69 6.20 6.30 -10.40
C ARG A 69 4.85 6.61 -9.75
N HIS A 70 4.14 5.61 -9.26
CA HIS A 70 2.80 5.78 -8.67
C HIS A 70 2.86 6.13 -7.18
N HIS A 71 3.89 5.69 -6.46
CA HIS A 71 4.19 6.21 -5.13
C HIS A 71 4.30 7.74 -5.18
N ASN A 72 5.11 8.27 -6.10
CA ASN A 72 5.26 9.72 -6.28
C ASN A 72 3.95 10.44 -6.67
N ARG A 73 3.02 9.77 -7.36
CA ARG A 73 1.70 10.36 -7.65
C ARG A 73 0.89 10.61 -6.39
N LYS A 74 0.94 9.68 -5.45
CA LYS A 74 0.30 9.84 -4.15
C LYS A 74 1.01 10.91 -3.33
N THR A 75 2.33 10.81 -3.20
CA THR A 75 3.12 11.71 -2.34
C THR A 75 3.08 13.17 -2.82
N HIS A 76 3.12 13.42 -4.13
CA HIS A 76 3.37 14.76 -4.66
C HIS A 76 2.28 15.31 -5.58
N HIS A 77 1.36 14.46 -6.04
CA HIS A 77 0.44 14.84 -7.11
C HIS A 77 -1.03 14.64 -6.73
N GLY A 78 -1.36 14.64 -5.44
CA GLY A 78 -2.73 14.72 -4.94
C GLY A 78 -3.59 13.47 -5.17
N TRP A 79 -2.98 12.34 -5.53
CA TRP A 79 -3.69 11.06 -5.55
C TRP A 79 -3.82 10.52 -4.13
N THR A 80 -4.99 9.99 -3.79
CA THR A 80 -5.23 9.30 -2.52
C THR A 80 -5.91 7.97 -2.78
N TYR A 81 -5.88 7.08 -1.80
CA TYR A 81 -6.60 5.82 -1.89
C TYR A 81 -6.88 5.24 -0.51
N VAL A 82 -7.88 4.36 -0.47
CA VAL A 82 -8.20 3.52 0.69
C VAL A 82 -8.19 2.06 0.28
N ARG A 83 -8.00 1.17 1.26
CA ARG A 83 -8.12 -0.28 1.09
C ARG A 83 -9.44 -0.74 1.70
N ASP A 84 -10.42 -1.01 0.84
CA ASP A 84 -11.71 -1.60 1.20
C ASP A 84 -11.58 -3.14 1.27
N PRO A 85 -12.58 -3.88 1.79
CA PRO A 85 -12.56 -5.35 1.79
C PRO A 85 -12.43 -5.99 0.40
N ASP A 86 -12.92 -5.32 -0.64
CA ASP A 86 -13.02 -5.88 -2.00
C ASP A 86 -12.00 -5.26 -3.00
N ALA A 87 -11.49 -4.06 -2.72
CA ALA A 87 -10.62 -3.35 -3.64
C ALA A 87 -9.74 -2.29 -2.96
N TYR A 88 -8.74 -1.81 -3.70
CA TYR A 88 -8.18 -0.48 -3.50
C TYR A 88 -9.00 0.56 -4.28
N ARG A 89 -9.48 1.59 -3.59
CA ARG A 89 -10.25 2.69 -4.18
C ARG A 89 -9.38 3.92 -4.25
N TRP A 90 -8.99 4.29 -5.46
CA TRP A 90 -8.16 5.45 -5.75
C TRP A 90 -9.00 6.65 -6.12
N THR A 91 -8.64 7.81 -5.58
CA THR A 91 -9.21 9.11 -5.93
C THR A 91 -8.14 9.95 -6.61
N SER A 92 -8.42 10.36 -7.83
CA SER A 92 -7.57 11.28 -8.59
C SER A 92 -7.65 12.70 -8.02
N PRO A 93 -6.71 13.60 -8.35
CA PRO A 93 -6.73 15.00 -7.89
C PRO A 93 -7.96 15.79 -8.34
N LEU A 94 -8.66 15.29 -9.37
CA LEU A 94 -9.90 15.87 -9.88
C LEU A 94 -11.16 15.19 -9.29
N GLY A 95 -11.00 14.38 -8.26
CA GLY A 95 -12.10 13.69 -7.57
C GLY A 95 -12.67 12.46 -8.29
N ARG A 96 -12.07 12.02 -9.40
CA ARG A 96 -12.51 10.79 -10.10
C ARG A 96 -12.05 9.55 -9.35
N GLU A 97 -12.95 8.60 -9.16
CA GLU A 97 -12.68 7.32 -8.50
C GLU A 97 -12.26 6.23 -9.50
N HIS A 98 -11.36 5.35 -9.04
CA HIS A 98 -10.88 4.19 -9.78
C HIS A 98 -10.75 2.99 -8.84
N LEU A 99 -11.18 1.82 -9.27
CA LEU A 99 -11.11 0.59 -8.49
C LEU A 99 -10.00 -0.33 -9.00
N VAL A 100 -9.25 -0.90 -8.07
CA VAL A 100 -8.32 -2.01 -8.30
C VAL A 100 -8.76 -3.17 -7.41
N PRO A 101 -9.46 -4.18 -7.96
CA PRO A 101 -9.91 -5.33 -7.18
C PRO A 101 -8.74 -6.06 -6.52
N HIS A 102 -8.97 -6.59 -5.32
CA HIS A 102 -7.99 -7.50 -4.71
C HIS A 102 -7.83 -8.73 -5.60
N LEU A 103 -6.64 -9.31 -5.57
CA LEU A 103 -6.40 -10.58 -6.24
C LEU A 103 -7.03 -11.69 -5.40
N ASN A 104 -7.92 -12.47 -6.03
CA ASN A 104 -8.52 -13.66 -5.43
C ASN A 104 -7.49 -14.76 -5.18
#